data_AF-A0A969US41-F1
#
_entry.id   AF-A0A969US41-F1
#
_cell.length_a   1.000
_cell.length_b   1.000
_cell.length_c   1.000
_cell.angle_alpha   90.00
_cell.angle_beta   90.00
_cell.angle_gamma   90.00
#
_symmetry.space_group_name_H-M   'P 1'
#
loop_
_entity.id
_entity.type
_entity.pdbx_description
1 polymer ?
#
loop_
_entity_poly.entity_id
_entity_poly.type
_entity_poly.pdbx_seq_one_letter_code
_entity_poly.pdbx_strand_id
1 'polypeptide(L)'
;PIPHPFKGGIWRSLRYTPSATETITELLQFVTNSRAIPTTSTLDQLISQLLVYLRTDRYLIALDDWESLLQEGELAGYCTKEHEGYSRLLKRLAEEQHQSCLLLISWDQPVELTSADKDAPVFVFKLRGLQSEEAERLLTTRGFSPDEPGLIELIQIHRGNPAALKIAATTIQELFDGDISQFLAQTSLVLGDVLISRLDHQFGRLSDLEKSVMYWLSIAGQPISLAVLKEEVRTVSRSDLIAALESLRRRSLIDKHSDFPGEVLFVLEPVVMKYVSQRLVTQVCLDFMNTIRTQSLEKLGMLRSHALIRLQDPDEVQQVQTRLILHRIRNHLIATLDGNLDRLRTHLETILTLLRTQHIQPFGYAEFNLVKLLEITKALSSFS
;
A
#
# COMPACT_ATOMS: atom_id res chain seq x y z
N PRO A 1 -17.89 27.55 29.17
CA PRO A 1 -17.45 27.39 27.77
C PRO A 1 -15.95 27.68 27.66
N ILE A 2 -15.16 26.65 27.37
CA ILE A 2 -13.74 26.85 27.01
C ILE A 2 -13.76 27.72 25.74
N PRO A 3 -13.11 28.89 25.71
CA PRO A 3 -13.06 29.70 24.49
C PRO A 3 -12.46 28.84 23.38
N HIS A 4 -13.22 28.63 22.31
CA HIS A 4 -12.70 27.90 21.16
C HIS A 4 -11.52 28.70 20.58
N PRO A 5 -10.34 28.09 20.40
CA PRO A 5 -9.13 28.79 19.95
C PRO A 5 -9.20 29.24 18.47
N PHE A 6 -10.29 28.90 17.77
CA PHE A 6 -10.55 29.25 16.38
C PHE A 6 -11.90 29.96 16.27
N LYS A 7 -11.96 30.99 15.42
CA LYS A 7 -13.18 31.71 15.05
C LYS A 7 -14.15 30.84 14.25
N GLY A 8 -13.64 29.86 13.52
CA GLY A 8 -14.42 28.88 12.79
C GLY A 8 -13.56 27.73 12.24
N GLY A 9 -14.23 26.64 11.88
CA GLY A 9 -13.61 25.48 11.24
C GLY A 9 -14.34 25.10 9.94
N ILE A 10 -13.59 24.69 8.92
CA ILE A 10 -14.10 24.22 7.64
C ILE A 10 -13.43 22.91 7.25
N TRP A 11 -14.23 21.93 6.80
CA TRP A 11 -13.76 20.64 6.29
C TRP A 11 -14.10 20.51 4.81
N ARG A 12 -13.14 20.08 3.99
CA ARG A 12 -13.31 19.81 2.56
C ARG A 12 -12.65 18.49 2.18
N SER A 13 -13.40 17.63 1.50
CA SER A 13 -12.85 16.43 0.86
C SER A 13 -12.43 16.79 -0.57
N LEU A 14 -11.25 16.33 -0.95
CA LEU A 14 -10.64 16.52 -2.26
C LEU A 14 -10.85 15.29 -3.16
N ARG A 15 -11.63 14.30 -2.72
CA ARG A 15 -11.87 13.03 -3.41
C ARG A 15 -12.37 13.18 -4.85
N TYR A 16 -13.16 14.21 -5.12
CA TYR A 16 -13.69 14.50 -6.47
C TYR A 16 -12.86 15.53 -7.24
N THR A 17 -11.61 15.74 -6.81
CA THR A 17 -10.62 16.59 -7.47
C THR A 17 -11.15 17.98 -7.85
N PRO A 18 -11.74 18.75 -6.90
CA PRO A 18 -12.17 20.12 -7.20
C PRO A 18 -10.95 20.96 -7.58
N SER A 19 -11.11 21.97 -8.43
CA SER A 19 -9.98 22.83 -8.80
C SER A 19 -9.50 23.64 -7.60
N ALA A 20 -8.21 24.01 -7.58
CA ALA A 20 -7.66 24.83 -6.51
C ALA A 20 -8.39 26.18 -6.39
N THR A 21 -8.78 26.77 -7.52
CA THR A 21 -9.53 28.03 -7.57
C THR A 21 -10.90 27.91 -6.90
N GLU A 22 -11.64 26.83 -7.17
CA GLU A 22 -12.94 26.58 -6.52
C GLU A 22 -12.78 26.44 -5.01
N THR A 23 -11.85 25.58 -4.56
CA THR A 23 -11.59 25.36 -3.14
C THR A 23 -11.18 26.66 -2.43
N ILE A 24 -10.26 27.44 -2.99
CA ILE A 24 -9.81 28.71 -2.38
C ILE A 24 -10.95 29.73 -2.35
N THR A 25 -11.79 29.78 -3.40
CA THR A 25 -12.96 30.65 -3.43
C THR A 25 -13.94 30.30 -2.31
N GLU A 26 -14.21 29.01 -2.09
CA GLU A 26 -15.05 28.57 -0.98
C GLU A 26 -14.44 28.91 0.39
N LEU A 27 -13.13 28.74 0.56
CA LEU A 27 -12.43 29.13 1.79
C LEU A 27 -12.55 30.64 2.03
N LEU A 28 -12.42 31.46 0.98
CA LEU A 28 -12.60 32.90 1.05
C LEU A 28 -14.04 33.27 1.44
N GLN A 29 -15.04 32.65 0.83
CA GLN A 29 -16.44 32.87 1.18
C GLN A 29 -16.72 32.53 2.65
N PHE A 30 -16.11 31.45 3.15
CA PHE A 30 -16.20 31.04 4.54
C PHE A 30 -15.58 32.06 5.50
N VAL A 31 -14.32 32.48 5.28
CA VAL A 31 -13.65 33.41 6.22
C VAL A 31 -14.19 34.83 6.14
N THR A 32 -14.80 35.23 5.02
CA THR A 32 -15.41 36.55 4.86
C THR A 32 -16.88 36.61 5.26
N ASN A 33 -17.53 35.45 5.47
CA ASN A 33 -18.99 35.36 5.61
C ASN A 33 -19.75 36.04 4.44
N SER A 34 -19.16 36.05 3.24
CA SER A 34 -19.72 36.70 2.05
C SER A 34 -19.75 35.74 0.87
N ARG A 35 -20.84 35.77 0.11
CA ARG A 35 -20.95 35.01 -1.16
C ARG A 35 -20.37 35.76 -2.36
N ALA A 36 -19.85 36.97 -2.17
CA ALA A 36 -19.25 37.74 -3.25
C ALA A 36 -17.97 37.05 -3.72
N ILE A 37 -17.98 36.53 -4.95
CA ILE A 37 -16.82 35.91 -5.60
C ILE A 37 -15.97 37.04 -6.23
N PRO A 38 -14.65 37.07 -6.00
CA PRO A 38 -13.77 37.91 -6.81
C PRO A 38 -13.78 37.43 -8.26
N THR A 39 -14.57 38.06 -9.13
CA THR A 39 -14.86 37.58 -10.50
C THR A 39 -13.69 37.67 -11.49
N THR A 40 -12.52 38.21 -11.10
CA THR A 40 -11.38 38.43 -12.00
C THR A 40 -10.00 38.23 -11.37
N SER A 41 -9.90 37.54 -10.23
CA SER A 41 -8.62 37.37 -9.53
C SER A 41 -7.82 36.17 -10.05
N THR A 42 -6.50 36.35 -10.19
CA THR A 42 -5.58 35.22 -10.43
C THR A 42 -5.50 34.33 -9.19
N LEU A 43 -5.07 33.07 -9.35
CA LEU A 43 -4.91 32.15 -8.22
C LEU A 43 -4.02 32.74 -7.10
N ASP A 44 -2.91 33.38 -7.47
CA ASP A 44 -1.99 34.00 -6.51
C ASP A 44 -2.65 35.14 -5.72
N GLN A 45 -3.53 35.91 -6.37
CA GLN A 45 -4.30 36.95 -5.72
C GLN A 45 -5.31 36.36 -4.73
N LEU A 46 -5.98 35.25 -5.10
CA LEU A 46 -6.91 34.56 -4.20
C LEU A 46 -6.18 34.00 -2.97
N ILE A 47 -5.02 33.36 -3.15
CA ILE A 47 -4.21 32.85 -2.03
C ILE A 47 -3.74 34.01 -1.13
N SER A 48 -3.28 35.12 -1.72
CA SER A 48 -2.86 36.30 -0.96
C SER A 48 -4.01 36.90 -0.14
N GLN A 49 -5.22 36.99 -0.71
CA GLN A 49 -6.41 37.45 0.00
C GLN A 49 -6.74 36.51 1.16
N LEU A 50 -6.71 35.19 0.93
CA LEU A 50 -6.98 34.20 1.98
C LEU A 50 -6.01 34.39 3.15
N LEU A 51 -4.71 34.50 2.87
CA LEU A 51 -3.67 34.71 3.88
C LEU A 51 -3.87 35.97 4.72
N VAL A 52 -4.40 37.07 4.16
CA VAL A 52 -4.74 38.28 4.93
C VAL A 52 -5.77 37.95 6.01
N TYR A 53 -6.80 37.19 5.68
CA TYR A 53 -7.81 36.77 6.65
C TYR A 53 -7.24 35.76 7.66
N LEU A 54 -6.42 34.80 7.23
CA LEU A 54 -5.79 33.81 8.12
C LEU A 54 -4.77 34.40 9.10
N ARG A 55 -4.24 35.59 8.80
CA ARG A 55 -3.39 36.39 9.71
C ARG A 55 -4.20 37.16 10.75
N THR A 56 -5.38 37.62 10.38
CA THR A 56 -6.22 38.47 11.23
C THR A 56 -7.03 37.65 12.22
N ASP A 57 -7.59 36.54 11.76
CA ASP A 57 -8.41 35.63 12.55
C ASP A 57 -7.86 34.20 12.49
N ARG A 58 -8.07 33.44 13.57
CA ARG A 58 -7.66 32.03 13.65
C ARG A 58 -8.75 31.12 13.10
N TYR A 59 -8.46 30.39 12.03
CA TYR A 59 -9.33 29.36 11.47
C TYR A 59 -8.69 27.97 11.51
N LEU A 60 -9.52 26.94 11.56
CA LEU A 60 -9.11 25.56 11.29
C LEU A 60 -9.61 25.14 9.91
N ILE A 61 -8.70 24.80 9.00
CA ILE A 61 -9.03 24.34 7.66
C ILE A 61 -8.59 22.88 7.54
N ALA A 62 -9.52 21.96 7.32
CA ALA A 62 -9.23 20.56 7.09
C ALA A 62 -9.42 20.22 5.61
N LEU A 63 -8.36 19.69 4.98
CA LEU A 63 -8.37 19.16 3.62
C LEU A 63 -8.14 17.64 3.70
N ASP A 64 -9.12 16.87 3.23
CA ASP A 64 -9.17 15.41 3.30
C ASP A 64 -9.04 14.78 1.91
N ASP A 65 -8.57 13.52 1.86
CA ASP A 65 -8.28 12.75 0.63
C ASP A 65 -7.27 13.46 -0.31
N TRP A 66 -6.23 14.12 0.22
CA TRP A 66 -5.26 14.88 -0.59
C TRP A 66 -4.56 14.05 -1.67
N GLU A 67 -4.34 12.77 -1.42
CA GLU A 67 -3.72 11.86 -2.37
C GLU A 67 -4.43 11.79 -3.74
N SER A 68 -5.72 12.18 -3.79
CA SER A 68 -6.51 12.27 -5.02
C SER A 68 -5.98 13.31 -6.02
N LEU A 69 -5.17 14.27 -5.55
CA LEU A 69 -4.60 15.35 -6.36
C LEU A 69 -3.20 15.02 -6.92
N LEU A 70 -2.62 13.91 -6.47
CA LEU A 70 -1.22 13.56 -6.70
C LEU A 70 -1.05 12.67 -7.94
N GLN A 71 0.11 12.79 -8.58
CA GLN A 71 0.47 12.03 -9.79
C GLN A 71 0.41 10.51 -9.55
N GLU A 72 -0.07 9.82 -10.58
CA GLU A 72 -0.13 8.37 -10.66
C GLU A 72 1.01 7.85 -11.55
N GLY A 73 1.55 6.67 -11.22
CA GLY A 73 2.62 6.02 -11.99
C GLY A 73 4.02 6.59 -11.76
N GLU A 74 4.15 7.62 -10.94
CA GLU A 74 5.39 8.33 -10.64
C GLU A 74 5.72 8.29 -9.14
N LEU A 75 6.88 8.81 -8.76
CA LEU A 75 7.28 8.94 -7.36
C LEU A 75 6.31 9.87 -6.58
N ALA A 76 6.08 9.54 -5.32
CA ALA A 76 5.04 10.13 -4.48
C ALA A 76 5.24 11.63 -4.18
N GLY A 77 4.13 12.33 -3.96
CA GLY A 77 4.11 13.65 -3.32
C GLY A 77 4.01 14.83 -4.28
N TYR A 78 4.03 14.62 -5.60
CA TYR A 78 3.84 15.68 -6.59
C TYR A 78 2.38 15.74 -7.06
N CYS A 79 1.79 16.94 -7.09
CA CYS A 79 0.46 17.15 -7.69
C CYS A 79 0.49 16.96 -9.21
N THR A 80 -0.65 16.59 -9.81
CA THR A 80 -0.77 16.62 -11.28
C THR A 80 -0.70 18.05 -11.80
N LYS A 81 -0.47 18.22 -13.12
CA LYS A 81 -0.38 19.55 -13.75
C LYS A 81 -1.64 20.38 -13.53
N GLU A 82 -2.79 19.73 -13.58
CA GLU A 82 -4.12 20.33 -13.37
C GLU A 82 -4.30 20.82 -11.93
N HIS A 83 -3.56 20.24 -10.98
CA HIS A 83 -3.66 20.49 -9.54
C HIS A 83 -2.46 21.26 -8.96
N GLU A 84 -1.56 21.79 -9.77
CA GLU A 84 -0.41 22.60 -9.32
C GLU A 84 -0.82 23.81 -8.45
N GLY A 85 -2.07 24.28 -8.61
CA GLY A 85 -2.61 25.33 -7.76
C GLY A 85 -2.68 24.95 -6.27
N TYR A 86 -2.87 23.67 -5.97
CA TYR A 86 -2.85 23.15 -4.59
C TYR A 86 -1.44 23.11 -4.02
N SER A 87 -0.44 22.66 -4.81
CA SER A 87 0.97 22.75 -4.43
C SER A 87 1.35 24.18 -4.07
N ARG A 88 0.87 25.16 -4.85
CA ARG A 88 1.12 26.58 -4.58
C ARG A 88 0.44 27.07 -3.31
N LEU A 89 -0.82 26.71 -3.08
CA LEU A 89 -1.53 27.02 -1.85
C LEU A 89 -0.79 26.46 -0.62
N LEU A 90 -0.42 25.18 -0.68
CA LEU A 90 0.23 24.48 0.42
C LEU A 90 1.59 25.09 0.76
N LYS A 91 2.40 25.37 -0.28
CA LYS A 91 3.70 26.03 -0.10
C LYS A 91 3.56 27.40 0.58
N ARG A 92 2.62 28.24 0.13
CA ARG A 92 2.41 29.56 0.71
C ARG A 92 1.89 29.51 2.13
N LEU A 93 1.01 28.56 2.46
CA LEU A 93 0.54 28.36 3.84
C LEU A 93 1.65 27.82 4.76
N ALA A 94 2.57 27.01 4.24
CA ALA A 94 3.69 26.49 5.01
C ALA A 94 4.77 27.56 5.29
N GLU A 95 5.04 28.45 4.33
CA GLU A 95 6.14 29.41 4.38
C GLU A 95 5.72 30.80 4.94
N GLU A 96 4.48 31.24 4.72
CA GLU A 96 4.04 32.56 5.15
C GLU A 96 3.40 32.56 6.54
N GLN A 97 3.74 33.56 7.36
CA GLN A 97 3.18 33.70 8.70
C GLN A 97 1.66 33.93 8.67
N HIS A 98 0.94 33.11 9.44
CA HIS A 98 -0.48 33.25 9.74
C HIS A 98 -0.80 32.61 11.11
N GLN A 99 -2.00 32.85 11.64
CA GLN A 99 -2.41 32.34 12.96
C GLN A 99 -3.37 31.15 12.88
N SER A 100 -3.81 30.83 11.66
CA SER A 100 -4.69 29.71 11.36
C SER A 100 -3.95 28.37 11.30
N CYS A 101 -4.70 27.26 11.28
CA CYS A 101 -4.16 25.91 11.18
C CYS A 101 -4.75 25.20 9.96
N LEU A 102 -3.89 24.62 9.12
CA LEU A 102 -4.27 23.69 8.07
C LEU A 102 -4.01 22.27 8.57
N LEU A 103 -5.06 21.45 8.61
CA LEU A 103 -5.00 20.01 8.81
C LEU A 103 -5.10 19.32 7.46
N LEU A 104 -4.05 18.60 7.07
CA LEU A 104 -4.03 17.80 5.86
C LEU A 104 -4.16 16.31 6.21
N ILE A 105 -5.10 15.62 5.59
CA ILE A 105 -5.32 14.18 5.76
C ILE A 105 -5.04 13.50 4.41
N SER A 106 -4.09 12.56 4.43
CA SER A 106 -3.56 11.93 3.22
C SER A 106 -2.91 10.59 3.52
N TRP A 107 -2.88 9.70 2.53
CA TRP A 107 -1.97 8.54 2.51
C TRP A 107 -0.52 8.94 2.22
N ASP A 108 -0.37 9.98 1.39
CA ASP A 108 0.90 10.42 0.82
C ASP A 108 1.32 11.75 1.46
N GLN A 109 2.54 11.82 1.97
CA GLN A 109 3.12 13.10 2.37
C GLN A 109 3.46 13.95 1.12
N PRO A 110 2.89 15.17 0.97
CA PRO A 110 3.21 16.06 -0.14
C PRO A 110 4.66 16.52 -0.11
N VAL A 111 5.27 16.67 -1.29
CA VAL A 111 6.69 17.04 -1.41
C VAL A 111 6.95 18.44 -0.87
N GLU A 112 5.98 19.35 -0.99
CA GLU A 112 6.07 20.75 -0.54
C GLU A 112 6.31 20.85 0.97
N LEU A 113 5.87 19.84 1.73
CA LEU A 113 6.05 19.78 3.18
C LEU A 113 7.33 19.05 3.59
N THR A 114 8.04 18.42 2.66
CA THR A 114 9.29 17.68 2.96
C THR A 114 10.51 18.59 3.03
N SER A 115 10.48 19.71 2.31
CA SER A 115 11.58 20.69 2.24
C SER A 115 11.39 21.88 3.18
N ALA A 116 10.33 21.89 3.99
CA ALA A 116 10.11 22.96 4.95
C ALA A 116 11.29 23.01 5.94
N ASP A 117 11.75 24.23 6.25
CA ASP A 117 12.81 24.44 7.24
C ASP A 117 12.43 23.78 8.57
N LYS A 118 13.40 23.31 9.35
CA LYS A 118 13.15 22.64 10.64
C LYS A 118 12.37 23.51 11.63
N ASP A 119 12.47 24.83 11.48
CA ASP A 119 11.80 25.83 12.30
C ASP A 119 10.44 26.27 11.72
N ALA A 120 10.07 25.77 10.53
CA ALA A 120 8.76 26.03 9.95
C ALA A 120 7.67 25.36 10.79
N PRO A 121 6.46 25.96 10.92
CA PRO A 121 5.37 25.42 11.72
C PRO A 121 4.63 24.27 11.02
N VAL A 122 5.37 23.33 10.41
CA VAL A 122 4.85 22.17 9.68
C VAL A 122 5.11 20.92 10.51
N PHE A 123 4.02 20.25 10.90
CA PHE A 123 4.09 19.03 11.70
C PHE A 123 3.50 17.86 10.92
N VAL A 124 4.22 16.73 10.93
CA VAL A 124 3.78 15.49 10.29
C VAL A 124 3.46 14.47 11.36
N PHE A 125 2.23 13.95 11.34
CA PHE A 125 1.77 12.94 12.28
C PHE A 125 1.42 11.65 11.54
N LYS A 126 2.31 10.65 11.61
CA LYS A 126 2.04 9.32 11.03
C LYS A 126 1.08 8.55 11.93
N LEU A 127 -0.12 8.27 11.43
CA LEU A 127 -1.09 7.41 12.11
C LEU A 127 -0.56 5.98 12.15
N ARG A 128 -0.53 5.41 13.36
CA ARG A 128 -0.18 4.00 13.62
C ARG A 128 -1.44 3.23 13.98
N GLY A 129 -1.34 1.89 13.95
CA GLY A 129 -2.39 1.04 14.48
C GLY A 129 -2.67 1.33 15.96
N LEU A 130 -3.88 0.99 16.39
CA LEU A 130 -4.31 1.06 17.79
C LEU A 130 -3.38 0.25 18.67
N GLN A 131 -3.08 0.75 19.87
CA GLN A 131 -2.41 -0.08 20.87
C GLN A 131 -3.39 -1.13 21.39
N SER A 132 -2.87 -2.15 22.07
CA SER A 132 -3.66 -3.30 22.52
C SER A 132 -4.93 -2.89 23.26
N GLU A 133 -4.83 -1.95 24.22
CA GLU A 133 -5.99 -1.51 25.00
C GLU A 133 -7.06 -0.81 24.14
N GLU A 134 -6.69 0.05 23.19
CA GLU A 134 -7.68 0.70 22.32
C GLU A 134 -8.27 -0.26 21.29
N ALA A 135 -7.48 -1.24 20.82
CA ALA A 135 -7.94 -2.29 19.92
C ALA A 135 -8.92 -3.25 20.63
N GLU A 136 -8.64 -3.63 21.87
CA GLU A 136 -9.55 -4.41 22.73
C GLU A 136 -10.86 -3.66 22.96
N ARG A 137 -10.80 -2.37 23.31
CA ARG A 137 -11.99 -1.52 23.45
C ARG A 137 -12.80 -1.49 22.15
N LEU A 138 -12.13 -1.32 21.01
CA LEU A 138 -12.80 -1.36 19.70
C LEU A 138 -13.52 -2.70 19.48
N LEU A 139 -12.86 -3.83 19.73
CA LEU A 139 -13.47 -5.16 19.55
C LEU A 139 -14.59 -5.43 20.57
N THR A 140 -14.48 -4.88 21.78
CA THR A 140 -15.56 -4.94 22.79
C THR A 140 -16.81 -4.22 22.29
N THR A 141 -16.67 -3.07 21.62
CA THR A 141 -17.84 -2.41 20.97
C THR A 141 -18.45 -3.24 19.84
N ARG A 142 -17.75 -4.28 19.37
CA ARG A 142 -18.21 -5.23 18.35
C ARG A 142 -18.69 -6.56 18.95
N GLY A 143 -18.84 -6.66 20.27
CA GLY A 143 -19.44 -7.81 20.94
C GLY A 143 -18.46 -8.90 21.40
N PHE A 144 -17.14 -8.65 21.34
CA PHE A 144 -16.14 -9.59 21.86
C PHE A 144 -15.82 -9.31 23.33
N SER A 145 -15.63 -10.37 24.13
CA SER A 145 -15.11 -10.23 25.49
C SER A 145 -13.60 -10.00 25.47
N PRO A 146 -13.04 -9.13 26.36
CA PRO A 146 -11.58 -8.98 26.50
C PRO A 146 -10.85 -10.30 26.81
N ASP A 147 -11.53 -11.24 27.46
CA ASP A 147 -10.99 -12.55 27.85
C ASP A 147 -11.16 -13.64 26.77
N GLU A 148 -11.70 -13.30 25.57
CA GLU A 148 -11.87 -14.27 24.49
C GLU A 148 -10.53 -14.88 24.03
N PRO A 149 -10.39 -16.21 23.98
CA PRO A 149 -9.22 -16.85 23.43
C PRO A 149 -8.93 -16.43 21.98
N GLY A 150 -7.71 -15.94 21.75
CA GLY A 150 -7.26 -15.50 20.43
C GLY A 150 -7.47 -14.00 20.15
N LEU A 151 -8.11 -13.24 21.03
CA LEU A 151 -8.33 -11.79 20.84
C LEU A 151 -7.00 -11.03 20.65
N ILE A 152 -6.01 -11.31 21.50
CA ILE A 152 -4.69 -10.67 21.43
C ILE A 152 -3.99 -11.04 20.12
N GLU A 153 -4.06 -12.30 19.70
CA GLU A 153 -3.48 -12.76 18.44
C GLU A 153 -4.14 -12.06 17.25
N LEU A 154 -5.47 -11.92 17.26
CA LEU A 154 -6.22 -11.18 16.24
C LEU A 154 -5.74 -9.72 16.14
N ILE A 155 -5.55 -9.05 17.28
CA ILE A 155 -5.02 -7.66 17.33
C ILE A 155 -3.61 -7.59 16.76
N GLN A 156 -2.74 -8.53 17.13
CA GLN A 156 -1.34 -8.58 16.69
C GLN A 156 -1.21 -8.82 15.18
N ILE A 157 -1.97 -9.76 14.62
CA ILE A 157 -1.96 -10.05 13.18
C ILE A 157 -2.37 -8.83 12.36
N HIS A 158 -3.39 -8.11 12.83
CA HIS A 158 -3.88 -6.89 12.17
C HIS A 158 -3.09 -5.63 12.57
N ARG A 159 -2.07 -5.75 13.44
CA ARG A 159 -1.29 -4.65 14.03
C ARG A 159 -2.15 -3.46 14.48
N GLY A 160 -3.30 -3.74 15.09
CA GLY A 160 -4.21 -2.69 15.56
C GLY A 160 -4.87 -1.85 14.46
N ASN A 161 -4.85 -2.27 13.18
CA ASN A 161 -5.50 -1.54 12.10
C ASN A 161 -7.03 -1.49 12.33
N PRO A 162 -7.63 -0.31 12.59
CA PRO A 162 -9.04 -0.23 12.96
C PRO A 162 -10.00 -0.74 11.87
N ALA A 163 -9.67 -0.53 10.60
CA ALA A 163 -10.52 -0.95 9.49
C ALA A 163 -10.48 -2.47 9.34
N ALA A 164 -9.28 -3.06 9.35
CA ALA A 164 -9.12 -4.50 9.22
C ALA A 164 -9.70 -5.25 10.43
N LEU A 165 -9.53 -4.73 11.65
CA LEU A 165 -10.16 -5.29 12.85
C LEU A 165 -11.69 -5.25 12.80
N LYS A 166 -12.29 -4.16 12.29
CA LYS A 166 -13.75 -4.09 12.11
C LYS A 166 -14.26 -5.10 11.09
N ILE A 167 -13.50 -5.33 10.02
CA ILE A 167 -13.84 -6.31 8.98
C ILE A 167 -13.76 -7.72 9.55
N ALA A 168 -12.65 -8.06 10.21
CA ALA A 168 -12.48 -9.36 10.87
C ALA A 168 -13.56 -9.60 11.92
N ALA A 169 -13.86 -8.61 12.76
CA ALA A 169 -14.93 -8.67 13.77
C ALA A 169 -16.29 -9.01 13.15
N THR A 170 -16.67 -8.35 12.04
CA THR A 170 -17.91 -8.67 11.33
C THR A 170 -17.88 -10.09 10.76
N THR A 171 -16.77 -10.51 10.12
CA THR A 171 -16.63 -11.87 9.58
C THR A 171 -16.73 -12.94 10.67
N ILE A 172 -16.11 -12.73 11.83
CA ILE A 172 -16.14 -13.67 12.95
C ILE A 172 -17.55 -13.80 13.50
N GLN A 173 -18.26 -12.69 13.69
CA GLN A 173 -19.65 -12.71 14.16
C GLN A 173 -20.58 -13.40 13.17
N GLU A 174 -20.44 -13.14 11.86
CA GLU A 174 -21.38 -13.61 10.85
C GLU A 174 -21.12 -15.06 10.38
N LEU A 175 -19.87 -15.51 10.36
CA LEU A 175 -19.49 -16.80 9.78
C LEU A 175 -18.98 -17.82 10.80
N PHE A 176 -18.60 -17.38 12.00
CA PHE A 176 -18.00 -18.22 13.03
C PHE A 176 -18.73 -18.10 14.38
N ASP A 177 -19.94 -17.53 14.39
CA ASP A 177 -20.78 -17.36 15.59
C ASP A 177 -20.05 -16.67 16.76
N GLY A 178 -19.09 -15.78 16.46
CA GLY A 178 -18.29 -15.08 17.46
C GLY A 178 -17.00 -15.79 17.89
N ASP A 179 -16.73 -17.01 17.42
CA ASP A 179 -15.55 -17.79 17.79
C ASP A 179 -14.27 -17.32 17.05
N ILE A 180 -13.41 -16.60 17.77
CA ILE A 180 -12.15 -16.08 17.24
C ILE A 180 -11.17 -17.22 16.92
N SER A 181 -11.15 -18.28 17.74
CA SER A 181 -10.21 -19.39 17.58
C SER A 181 -10.50 -20.20 16.32
N GLN A 182 -11.78 -20.44 16.03
CA GLN A 182 -12.20 -21.07 14.77
C GLN A 182 -11.82 -20.23 13.55
N PHE A 183 -12.00 -18.91 13.63
CA PHE A 183 -11.57 -18.01 12.56
C PHE A 183 -10.06 -18.08 12.32
N LEU A 184 -9.26 -17.93 13.37
CA LEU A 184 -7.79 -17.94 13.28
C LEU A 184 -7.23 -19.27 12.77
N ALA A 185 -7.92 -20.39 13.05
CA ALA A 185 -7.57 -21.70 12.50
C ALA A 185 -7.74 -21.80 10.97
N GLN A 186 -8.64 -21.01 10.38
CA GLN A 186 -8.90 -21.00 8.93
C GLN A 186 -8.13 -19.89 8.20
N THR A 187 -8.13 -18.68 8.75
CA THR A 187 -7.47 -17.51 8.16
C THR A 187 -7.10 -16.50 9.23
N SER A 188 -5.92 -15.89 9.09
CA SER A 188 -5.39 -14.96 10.09
C SER A 188 -5.69 -13.49 9.79
N LEU A 189 -5.80 -13.10 8.52
CA LEU A 189 -6.00 -11.71 8.10
C LEU A 189 -6.98 -11.61 6.93
N VAL A 190 -8.05 -10.83 7.13
CA VAL A 190 -9.11 -10.56 6.14
C VAL A 190 -9.13 -9.08 5.81
N LEU A 191 -9.15 -8.77 4.51
CA LEU A 191 -9.17 -7.40 4.02
C LEU A 191 -10.58 -6.90 3.73
N GLY A 192 -11.48 -7.75 3.23
CA GLY A 192 -12.79 -7.32 2.74
C GLY A 192 -12.71 -6.41 1.52
N ASP A 193 -13.79 -6.32 0.75
CA ASP A 193 -13.77 -5.67 -0.57
C ASP A 193 -13.47 -4.17 -0.49
N VAL A 194 -13.95 -3.49 0.56
CA VAL A 194 -13.72 -2.05 0.73
C VAL A 194 -12.24 -1.73 0.92
N LEU A 195 -11.53 -2.49 1.76
CA LEU A 195 -10.09 -2.25 1.98
C LEU A 195 -9.27 -2.64 0.75
N ILE A 196 -9.65 -3.74 0.08
CA ILE A 196 -9.04 -4.16 -1.19
C ILE A 196 -9.17 -3.04 -2.22
N SER A 197 -10.37 -2.47 -2.42
CA SER A 197 -10.59 -1.41 -3.41
C SER A 197 -9.73 -0.16 -3.15
N ARG A 198 -9.53 0.20 -1.87
CA ARG A 198 -8.64 1.31 -1.48
C ARG A 198 -7.18 1.00 -1.78
N LEU A 199 -6.73 -0.22 -1.47
CA LEU A 199 -5.37 -0.67 -1.76
C LEU A 199 -5.12 -0.83 -3.26
N ASP A 200 -6.12 -1.25 -4.04
CA ASP A 200 -6.06 -1.28 -5.51
C ASP A 200 -5.81 0.12 -6.07
N HIS A 201 -6.53 1.13 -5.59
CA HIS A 201 -6.29 2.51 -5.99
C HIS A 201 -4.87 2.96 -5.64
N GLN A 202 -4.42 2.75 -4.38
CA GLN A 202 -3.06 3.14 -3.98
C GLN A 202 -1.97 2.40 -4.75
N PHE A 203 -2.17 1.11 -5.01
CA PHE A 203 -1.22 0.30 -5.77
C PHE A 203 -1.17 0.69 -7.25
N GLY A 204 -2.31 1.08 -7.83
CA GLY A 204 -2.41 1.57 -9.20
C GLY A 204 -1.52 2.78 -9.46
N ARG A 205 -1.46 3.68 -8.47
CA ARG A 205 -0.69 4.94 -8.49
C ARG A 205 0.82 4.77 -8.40
N LEU A 206 1.32 3.57 -8.16
CA LEU A 206 2.76 3.29 -8.04
C LEU A 206 3.43 3.18 -9.41
N SER A 207 4.68 3.62 -9.48
CA SER A 207 5.58 3.32 -10.59
C SER A 207 5.90 1.83 -10.67
N ASP A 208 6.40 1.38 -11.83
CA ASP A 208 6.75 -0.03 -12.03
C ASP A 208 7.87 -0.50 -11.09
N LEU A 209 8.81 0.39 -10.76
CA LEU A 209 9.87 0.10 -9.80
C LEU A 209 9.31 -0.05 -8.38
N GLU A 210 8.41 0.83 -7.95
CA GLU A 210 7.75 0.71 -6.64
C GLU A 210 6.94 -0.58 -6.54
N LYS A 211 6.18 -0.95 -7.58
CA LYS A 211 5.43 -2.22 -7.65
C LYS A 211 6.38 -3.42 -7.54
N SER A 212 7.50 -3.40 -8.26
CA SER A 212 8.55 -4.42 -8.19
C SER A 212 9.11 -4.56 -6.76
N VAL A 213 9.45 -3.44 -6.11
CA VAL A 213 9.92 -3.44 -4.71
C VAL A 213 8.87 -4.01 -3.76
N MET A 214 7.60 -3.65 -3.92
CA MET A 214 6.52 -4.22 -3.11
C MET A 214 6.42 -5.74 -3.28
N TYR A 215 6.50 -6.26 -4.50
CA TYR A 215 6.49 -7.71 -4.71
C TYR A 215 7.69 -8.37 -4.04
N TRP A 216 8.90 -7.82 -4.17
CA TRP A 216 10.09 -8.35 -3.49
C TRP A 216 9.98 -8.37 -1.97
N LEU A 217 9.46 -7.29 -1.37
CA LEU A 217 9.18 -7.26 0.06
C LEU A 217 8.12 -8.31 0.45
N SER A 218 7.11 -8.54 -0.41
CA SER A 218 6.09 -9.56 -0.15
C SER A 218 6.61 -10.99 -0.24
N ILE A 219 7.51 -11.24 -1.19
CA ILE A 219 8.16 -12.53 -1.39
C ILE A 219 9.08 -12.83 -0.20
N ALA A 220 9.86 -11.85 0.24
CA ALA A 220 10.71 -12.01 1.41
C ALA A 220 9.88 -12.36 2.65
N GLY A 221 8.72 -11.73 2.83
CA GLY A 221 7.80 -11.99 3.96
C GLY A 221 8.34 -11.57 5.33
N GLN A 222 9.56 -11.04 5.38
CA GLN A 222 10.28 -10.57 6.55
C GLN A 222 11.01 -9.25 6.23
N PRO A 223 11.42 -8.46 7.24
CA PRO A 223 12.22 -7.27 7.00
C PRO A 223 13.54 -7.58 6.29
N ILE A 224 13.85 -6.88 5.21
CA ILE A 224 15.09 -7.05 4.43
C ILE A 224 15.83 -5.73 4.23
N SER A 225 17.16 -5.80 4.06
CA SER A 225 18.01 -4.62 3.91
C SER A 225 18.02 -4.07 2.48
N LEU A 226 18.49 -2.83 2.32
CA LEU A 226 18.71 -2.22 1.00
C LEU A 226 19.67 -3.05 0.13
N ALA A 227 20.71 -3.63 0.75
CA ALA A 227 21.69 -4.46 0.04
C ALA A 227 21.02 -5.69 -0.57
N VAL A 228 20.19 -6.37 0.22
CA VAL A 228 19.41 -7.52 -0.24
C VAL A 228 18.47 -7.13 -1.39
N LEU A 229 17.69 -6.05 -1.25
CA LEU A 229 16.81 -5.57 -2.33
C LEU A 229 17.58 -5.24 -3.61
N LYS A 230 18.80 -4.68 -3.49
CA LYS A 230 19.59 -4.29 -4.66
C LYS A 230 20.09 -5.50 -5.46
N GLU A 231 20.34 -6.62 -4.81
CA GLU A 231 20.72 -7.89 -5.45
C GLU A 231 19.57 -8.52 -6.24
N GLU A 232 18.32 -8.24 -5.87
CA GLU A 232 17.14 -8.72 -6.59
C GLU A 232 16.78 -7.76 -7.74
N VAL A 233 16.85 -6.45 -7.52
CA VAL A 233 16.56 -5.42 -8.54
C VAL A 233 17.84 -4.97 -9.25
N ARG A 234 18.53 -5.91 -9.91
CA ARG A 234 19.90 -5.72 -10.45
C ARG A 234 20.02 -4.62 -11.50
N THR A 235 19.03 -4.48 -12.36
CA THR A 235 19.04 -3.58 -13.53
C THR A 235 18.89 -2.10 -13.18
N VAL A 236 18.46 -1.79 -11.96
CA VAL A 236 18.14 -0.43 -11.50
C VAL A 236 19.31 0.16 -10.73
N SER A 237 19.55 1.47 -10.80
CA SER A 237 20.62 2.11 -10.02
C SER A 237 20.30 2.08 -8.51
N ARG A 238 21.33 2.21 -7.66
CA ARG A 238 21.10 2.35 -6.21
C ARG A 238 20.28 3.60 -5.88
N SER A 239 20.51 4.70 -6.60
CA SER A 239 19.80 5.97 -6.39
C SER A 239 18.31 5.83 -6.69
N ASP A 240 17.94 5.18 -7.79
CA ASP A 240 16.54 4.96 -8.16
C ASP A 240 15.84 4.03 -7.16
N LEU A 241 16.53 2.99 -6.68
CA LEU A 241 15.99 2.10 -5.64
C LEU A 241 15.74 2.86 -4.32
N ILE A 242 16.66 3.74 -3.91
CA ILE A 242 16.47 4.60 -2.74
C ILE A 242 15.28 5.53 -2.95
N ALA A 243 15.17 6.17 -4.11
CA ALA A 243 14.05 7.04 -4.43
C ALA A 243 12.70 6.30 -4.39
N ALA A 244 12.64 5.07 -4.90
CA ALA A 244 11.46 4.22 -4.82
C ALA A 244 11.10 3.83 -3.37
N LEU A 245 12.08 3.49 -2.53
CA LEU A 245 11.85 3.20 -1.11
C LEU A 245 11.38 4.44 -0.34
N GLU A 246 11.95 5.61 -0.61
CA GLU A 246 11.49 6.87 -0.03
C GLU A 246 10.07 7.22 -0.45
N SER A 247 9.74 6.97 -1.71
CA SER A 247 8.40 7.14 -2.26
C SER A 247 7.39 6.23 -1.59
N LEU A 248 7.65 4.92 -1.52
CA LEU A 248 6.80 3.95 -0.81
C LEU A 248 6.63 4.31 0.68
N ARG A 249 7.69 4.81 1.33
CA ARG A 249 7.62 5.29 2.72
C ARG A 249 6.74 6.54 2.84
N ARG A 250 6.83 7.49 1.90
CA ARG A 250 5.99 8.69 1.84
C ARG A 250 4.50 8.34 1.67
N ARG A 251 4.20 7.26 0.94
CA ARG A 251 2.85 6.69 0.78
C ARG A 251 2.39 5.85 1.97
N SER A 252 3.21 5.75 3.03
CA SER A 252 2.96 4.91 4.21
C SER A 252 2.73 3.42 3.90
N LEU A 253 3.25 2.91 2.78
CA LEU A 253 3.07 1.51 2.36
C LEU A 253 4.14 0.56 2.93
N ILE A 254 5.30 1.11 3.32
CA ILE A 254 6.38 0.37 3.96
C ILE A 254 6.75 0.99 5.31
N ASP A 255 7.24 0.15 6.20
CA ASP A 255 7.88 0.54 7.45
C ASP A 255 9.39 0.29 7.41
N LYS A 256 10.10 1.07 8.22
CA LYS A 256 11.54 0.98 8.42
C LYS A 256 11.80 0.50 9.85
N HIS A 257 12.58 -0.56 9.98
CA HIS A 257 13.07 -1.05 11.27
C HIS A 257 14.55 -0.69 11.41
N SER A 258 14.96 -0.27 12.61
CA SER A 258 16.35 0.16 12.90
C SER A 258 16.87 -0.45 14.19
N ASP A 259 16.28 -1.57 14.60
CA ASP A 259 16.56 -2.24 15.87
C ASP A 259 17.90 -2.99 15.85
N PHE A 260 18.44 -3.25 14.65
CA PHE A 260 19.74 -3.89 14.46
C PHE A 260 20.84 -2.84 14.19
N PRO A 261 21.93 -2.83 14.96
CA PRO A 261 23.03 -1.89 14.75
C PRO A 261 23.63 -2.06 13.35
N GLY A 262 23.64 -0.97 12.57
CA GLY A 262 24.31 -0.91 11.27
C GLY A 262 23.46 -1.30 10.06
N GLU A 263 22.23 -1.80 10.24
CA GLU A 263 21.35 -2.14 9.12
C GLU A 263 19.95 -1.55 9.24
N VAL A 264 19.52 -0.91 8.16
CA VAL A 264 18.15 -0.43 7.99
C VAL A 264 17.38 -1.50 7.22
N LEU A 265 16.32 -2.01 7.84
CA LEU A 265 15.45 -3.04 7.26
C LEU A 265 14.11 -2.43 6.84
N PHE A 266 13.56 -2.95 5.74
CA PHE A 266 12.31 -2.52 5.14
C PHE A 266 11.31 -3.68 5.13
N VAL A 267 10.05 -3.39 5.44
CA VAL A 267 8.97 -4.38 5.46
C VAL A 267 7.65 -3.72 5.06
N LEU A 268 6.72 -4.51 4.52
CA LEU A 268 5.34 -4.06 4.28
C LEU A 268 4.54 -4.11 5.59
N GLU A 269 3.57 -3.21 5.72
CA GLU A 269 2.54 -3.31 6.75
C GLU A 269 1.67 -4.57 6.50
N PRO A 270 1.23 -5.35 7.51
CA PRO A 270 0.52 -6.63 7.32
C PRO A 270 -0.68 -6.63 6.38
N VAL A 271 -1.52 -5.59 6.40
CA VAL A 271 -2.65 -5.41 5.48
C VAL A 271 -2.14 -5.26 4.04
N VAL A 272 -1.09 -4.46 3.86
CA VAL A 272 -0.43 -4.26 2.56
C VAL A 272 0.27 -5.55 2.10
N MET A 273 0.97 -6.23 3.01
CA MET A 273 1.64 -7.52 2.77
C MET A 273 0.66 -8.58 2.27
N LYS A 274 -0.49 -8.71 2.95
CA LYS A 274 -1.56 -9.63 2.55
C LYS A 274 -2.08 -9.30 1.15
N TYR A 275 -2.36 -8.02 0.89
CA TYR A 275 -2.85 -7.54 -0.40
C TYR A 275 -1.85 -7.82 -1.53
N VAL A 276 -0.58 -7.42 -1.38
CA VAL A 276 0.46 -7.64 -2.40
C VAL A 276 0.70 -9.12 -2.62
N SER A 277 0.70 -9.94 -1.56
CA SER A 277 0.87 -11.40 -1.69
C SER A 277 -0.28 -12.05 -2.49
N GLN A 278 -1.53 -11.60 -2.28
CA GLN A 278 -2.67 -12.07 -3.07
C GLN A 278 -2.54 -11.65 -4.53
N ARG A 279 -2.16 -10.39 -4.77
CA ARG A 279 -1.95 -9.86 -6.11
C ARG A 279 -0.81 -10.58 -6.85
N LEU A 280 0.28 -10.88 -6.15
CA LEU A 280 1.41 -11.66 -6.67
C LEU A 280 0.94 -13.01 -7.22
N VAL A 281 0.23 -13.79 -6.39
CA VAL A 281 -0.30 -15.10 -6.78
C VAL A 281 -1.21 -15.00 -8.01
N THR A 282 -2.17 -14.07 -7.98
CA THR A 282 -3.12 -13.86 -9.08
C THR A 282 -2.39 -13.53 -10.38
N GLN A 283 -1.46 -12.58 -10.34
CA GLN A 283 -0.76 -12.14 -11.54
C GLN A 283 0.21 -13.21 -12.07
N VAL A 284 0.88 -14.00 -11.21
CA VAL A 284 1.65 -15.18 -11.67
C VAL A 284 0.76 -16.17 -12.41
N CYS A 285 -0.44 -16.44 -11.89
CA CYS A 285 -1.37 -17.37 -12.54
C CYS A 285 -1.85 -16.83 -13.89
N LEU A 286 -2.16 -15.53 -13.97
CA LEU A 286 -2.53 -14.88 -15.23
C LEU A 286 -1.39 -14.93 -16.26
N ASP A 287 -0.16 -14.64 -15.86
CA ASP A 287 1.03 -14.70 -16.72
C ASP A 287 1.25 -16.12 -17.25
N PHE A 288 1.11 -17.13 -16.37
CA PHE A 288 1.19 -18.54 -16.75
C PHE A 288 0.12 -18.92 -17.78
N MET A 289 -1.15 -18.60 -17.51
CA MET A 289 -2.26 -18.93 -18.43
C MET A 289 -2.13 -18.19 -19.77
N ASN A 290 -1.68 -16.93 -19.75
CA ASN A 290 -1.40 -16.18 -20.97
C ASN A 290 -0.27 -16.83 -21.78
N THR A 291 0.80 -17.27 -21.11
CA THR A 291 1.93 -17.97 -21.76
C THR A 291 1.47 -19.25 -22.45
N ILE A 292 0.60 -20.05 -21.80
CA ILE A 292 0.03 -21.25 -22.43
C ILE A 292 -0.80 -20.88 -23.66
N ARG A 293 -1.70 -19.90 -23.53
CA ARG A 293 -2.62 -19.51 -24.59
C ARG A 293 -1.90 -18.95 -25.82
N THR A 294 -0.85 -18.16 -25.62
CA THR A 294 -0.14 -17.49 -26.72
C THR A 294 1.14 -18.19 -27.15
N GLN A 295 1.57 -19.24 -26.42
CA GLN A 295 2.85 -19.93 -26.61
C GLN A 295 4.06 -18.98 -26.65
N SER A 296 4.00 -17.85 -25.95
CA SER A 296 5.03 -16.80 -25.97
C SER A 296 5.65 -16.64 -24.59
N LEU A 297 6.96 -16.88 -24.50
CA LEU A 297 7.74 -16.75 -23.27
C LEU A 297 7.85 -15.30 -22.78
N GLU A 298 7.55 -14.31 -23.63
CA GLU A 298 7.48 -12.90 -23.23
C GLU A 298 6.34 -12.63 -22.24
N LYS A 299 5.31 -13.49 -22.24
CA LYS A 299 4.15 -13.40 -21.35
C LYS A 299 4.36 -14.01 -19.97
N LEU A 300 5.55 -14.54 -19.69
CA LEU A 300 5.87 -15.09 -18.36
C LEU A 300 5.87 -14.05 -17.24
N GLY A 301 5.97 -12.76 -17.57
CA GLY A 301 5.80 -11.66 -16.63
C GLY A 301 6.58 -11.86 -15.33
N MET A 302 5.87 -12.02 -14.22
CA MET A 302 6.45 -12.17 -12.89
C MET A 302 7.18 -13.49 -12.65
N LEU A 303 6.82 -14.57 -13.35
CA LEU A 303 7.59 -15.82 -13.30
C LEU A 303 9.02 -15.61 -13.79
N ARG A 304 9.24 -14.65 -14.69
CA ARG A 304 10.57 -14.30 -15.19
C ARG A 304 11.27 -13.27 -14.31
N SER A 305 10.55 -12.25 -13.84
CA SER A 305 11.16 -11.09 -13.18
C SER A 305 11.38 -11.22 -11.68
N HIS A 306 10.67 -12.11 -10.99
CA HIS A 306 10.77 -12.27 -9.54
C HIS A 306 11.01 -13.72 -9.14
N ALA A 307 11.82 -13.95 -8.11
CA ALA A 307 11.96 -15.27 -7.51
C ALA A 307 10.72 -15.56 -6.65
N LEU A 308 10.06 -16.71 -6.83
CA LEU A 308 8.94 -17.07 -5.96
C LEU A 308 9.41 -17.65 -4.61
N ILE A 309 10.68 -18.07 -4.54
CA ILE A 309 11.39 -18.49 -3.32
C ILE A 309 12.78 -17.88 -3.37
N ARG A 310 13.24 -17.35 -2.24
CA ARG A 310 14.58 -16.79 -2.11
C ARG A 310 15.51 -17.80 -1.45
N LEU A 311 16.37 -18.43 -2.24
CA LEU A 311 17.32 -19.46 -1.77
C LEU A 311 18.37 -18.94 -0.78
N GLN A 312 18.52 -17.63 -0.68
CA GLN A 312 19.43 -16.99 0.27
C GLN A 312 18.82 -16.87 1.67
N ASP A 313 17.50 -17.05 1.81
CA ASP A 313 16.82 -17.00 3.10
C ASP A 313 16.96 -18.35 3.84
N PRO A 314 16.87 -18.38 5.18
CA PRO A 314 16.89 -19.62 5.95
C PRO A 314 15.78 -20.60 5.53
N ASP A 315 16.01 -21.92 5.73
CA ASP A 315 15.08 -22.97 5.30
C ASP A 315 13.65 -22.78 5.86
N GLU A 316 13.51 -22.31 7.10
CA GLU A 316 12.22 -22.02 7.71
C GLU A 316 11.45 -20.95 6.93
N VAL A 317 12.14 -19.90 6.47
CA VAL A 317 11.55 -18.84 5.64
C VAL A 317 11.17 -19.38 4.27
N GLN A 318 12.03 -20.20 3.66
CA GLN A 318 11.73 -20.82 2.36
C GLN A 318 10.51 -21.76 2.44
N GLN A 319 10.32 -22.48 3.55
CA GLN A 319 9.12 -23.29 3.79
C GLN A 319 7.86 -22.42 3.88
N VAL A 320 7.95 -21.28 4.57
CA VAL A 320 6.85 -20.31 4.64
C VAL A 320 6.54 -19.74 3.25
N GLN A 321 7.55 -19.34 2.48
CA GLN A 321 7.40 -18.87 1.08
C GLN A 321 6.74 -19.95 0.21
N THR A 322 7.19 -21.20 0.30
CA THR A 322 6.60 -22.34 -0.41
C THR A 322 5.11 -22.48 -0.11
N ARG A 323 4.74 -22.42 1.17
CA ARG A 323 3.35 -22.54 1.62
C ARG A 323 2.49 -21.36 1.18
N LEU A 324 2.99 -20.13 1.33
CA LEU A 324 2.21 -18.91 1.12
C LEU A 324 2.17 -18.46 -0.36
N ILE A 325 3.15 -18.86 -1.17
CA ILE A 325 3.28 -18.44 -2.58
C ILE A 325 3.06 -19.65 -3.49
N LEU A 326 3.97 -20.63 -3.49
CA LEU A 326 3.94 -21.71 -4.48
C LEU A 326 2.70 -22.61 -4.36
N HIS A 327 2.33 -23.02 -3.15
CA HIS A 327 1.13 -23.85 -2.96
C HIS A 327 -0.14 -23.10 -3.38
N ARG A 328 -0.22 -21.78 -3.14
CA ARG A 328 -1.36 -20.98 -3.57
C ARG A 328 -1.43 -20.87 -5.09
N ILE A 329 -0.30 -20.60 -5.76
CA ILE A 329 -0.21 -20.58 -7.22
C ILE A 329 -0.64 -21.94 -7.79
N ARG A 330 -0.07 -23.03 -7.29
CA ARG A 330 -0.41 -24.38 -7.73
C ARG A 330 -1.90 -24.67 -7.58
N ASN A 331 -2.47 -24.41 -6.40
CA ASN A 331 -3.89 -24.69 -6.14
C ASN A 331 -4.80 -23.84 -7.04
N HIS A 332 -4.44 -22.57 -7.27
CA HIS A 332 -5.18 -21.69 -8.18
C HIS A 332 -5.10 -22.17 -9.63
N LEU A 333 -3.91 -22.56 -10.11
CA LEU A 333 -3.73 -23.10 -11.45
C LEU A 333 -4.48 -24.43 -11.65
N ILE A 334 -4.46 -25.33 -10.67
CA ILE A 334 -5.24 -26.57 -10.69
C ILE A 334 -6.73 -26.26 -10.82
N ALA A 335 -7.25 -25.32 -10.02
CA ALA A 335 -8.66 -24.93 -10.08
C ALA A 335 -9.03 -24.35 -11.47
N THR A 336 -8.15 -23.53 -12.07
CA THR A 336 -8.35 -22.95 -13.40
C THR A 336 -8.24 -23.99 -14.54
N LEU A 337 -7.60 -25.14 -14.29
CA LEU A 337 -7.42 -26.23 -15.25
C LEU A 337 -8.37 -27.41 -14.98
N ASP A 338 -9.59 -27.12 -14.56
CA ASP A 338 -10.66 -28.11 -14.26
C ASP A 338 -10.26 -29.14 -13.19
N GLY A 339 -9.36 -28.79 -12.27
CA GLY A 339 -8.87 -29.70 -11.23
C GLY A 339 -7.84 -30.73 -11.71
N ASN A 340 -7.34 -30.61 -12.94
CA ASN A 340 -6.47 -31.63 -13.54
C ASN A 340 -4.98 -31.35 -13.28
N LEU A 341 -4.41 -32.11 -12.34
CA LEU A 341 -3.00 -32.02 -11.95
C LEU A 341 -2.04 -32.42 -13.08
N ASP A 342 -2.38 -33.44 -13.88
CA ASP A 342 -1.55 -33.88 -15.00
C ASP A 342 -1.47 -32.83 -16.10
N ARG A 343 -2.58 -32.14 -16.40
CA ARG A 343 -2.59 -31.00 -17.34
C ARG A 343 -1.64 -29.90 -16.87
N LEU A 344 -1.68 -29.52 -15.60
CA LEU A 344 -0.75 -28.53 -15.04
C LEU A 344 0.70 -28.98 -15.23
N ARG A 345 1.00 -30.24 -14.90
CA ARG A 345 2.33 -30.82 -15.09
C ARG A 345 2.78 -30.76 -16.55
N THR A 346 1.94 -31.19 -17.50
CA THR A 346 2.25 -31.14 -18.93
C THR A 346 2.53 -29.71 -19.39
N HIS A 347 1.75 -28.73 -18.94
CA HIS A 347 2.00 -27.33 -19.27
C HIS A 347 3.31 -26.80 -18.69
N LEU A 348 3.62 -27.12 -17.42
CA LEU A 348 4.90 -26.77 -16.80
C LEU A 348 6.08 -27.37 -17.58
N GLU A 349 6.02 -28.65 -17.92
CA GLU A 349 7.05 -29.36 -18.71
C GLU A 349 7.19 -28.79 -20.13
N THR A 350 6.08 -28.40 -20.76
CA THR A 350 6.06 -27.77 -22.08
C THR A 350 6.77 -26.42 -22.05
N ILE A 351 6.42 -25.55 -21.09
CA ILE A 351 7.05 -24.22 -20.96
C ILE A 351 8.53 -24.36 -20.62
N LEU A 352 8.91 -25.30 -19.74
CA LEU A 352 10.32 -25.59 -19.43
C LEU A 352 11.10 -26.05 -20.67
N THR A 353 10.50 -26.90 -21.51
CA THR A 353 11.11 -27.34 -22.77
C THR A 353 11.28 -26.16 -23.73
N LEU A 354 10.27 -25.31 -23.86
CA LEU A 354 10.34 -24.09 -24.68
C LEU A 354 11.44 -23.14 -24.21
N LEU A 355 11.58 -22.93 -22.89
CA LEU A 355 12.65 -22.11 -22.31
C LEU A 355 14.03 -22.66 -22.64
N ARG A 356 14.24 -23.97 -22.47
CA ARG A 356 15.54 -24.61 -22.71
C ARG A 356 15.94 -24.65 -24.18
N THR A 357 14.96 -24.75 -25.09
CA THR A 357 15.22 -24.87 -26.53
C THR A 357 15.47 -23.53 -27.22
N GLN A 358 14.87 -22.43 -26.76
CA GLN A 358 14.97 -21.15 -27.48
C GLN A 358 16.30 -20.39 -27.26
N HIS A 359 17.22 -20.85 -26.40
CA HIS A 359 18.57 -20.26 -26.17
C HIS A 359 18.59 -18.71 -26.06
N ILE A 360 17.51 -18.11 -25.56
CA ILE A 360 17.44 -16.67 -25.33
C ILE A 360 18.15 -16.38 -23.99
N GLN A 361 18.99 -15.34 -23.98
CA GLN A 361 19.67 -14.69 -22.82
C GLN A 361 18.94 -14.85 -21.46
N PRO A 362 19.65 -14.83 -20.32
CA PRO A 362 19.24 -15.53 -19.10
C PRO A 362 17.78 -15.21 -18.72
N PHE A 363 16.95 -16.25 -18.64
CA PHE A 363 15.51 -16.17 -18.38
C PHE A 363 15.15 -15.76 -16.95
N GLY A 364 15.93 -14.86 -16.33
CA GLY A 364 15.75 -14.40 -14.96
C GLY A 364 15.50 -15.57 -14.01
N TYR A 365 14.33 -15.56 -13.37
CA TYR A 365 13.89 -16.60 -12.42
C TYR A 365 12.96 -17.66 -13.04
N ALA A 366 12.66 -17.60 -14.34
CA ALA A 366 11.60 -18.42 -14.96
C ALA A 366 11.84 -19.91 -14.83
N GLU A 367 13.00 -20.41 -15.24
CA GLU A 367 13.30 -21.84 -15.15
C GLU A 367 13.27 -22.31 -13.69
N PHE A 368 13.91 -21.56 -12.78
CA PHE A 368 13.91 -21.87 -11.36
C PHE A 368 12.48 -21.96 -10.79
N ASN A 369 11.66 -20.95 -11.04
CA ASN A 369 10.27 -20.90 -10.55
C ASN A 369 9.43 -22.05 -11.09
N LEU A 370 9.55 -22.37 -12.38
CA LEU A 370 8.81 -23.46 -13.00
C LEU A 370 9.25 -24.84 -12.47
N VAL A 371 10.55 -25.04 -12.24
CA VAL A 371 11.06 -26.26 -11.60
C VAL A 371 10.50 -26.39 -10.19
N LYS A 372 10.49 -25.32 -9.39
CA LYS A 372 9.91 -25.34 -8.04
C LYS A 372 8.41 -25.63 -8.04
N LEU A 373 7.65 -25.05 -8.98
CA LEU A 373 6.24 -25.37 -9.17
C LEU A 373 6.03 -26.84 -9.56
N LEU A 374 6.90 -27.39 -10.41
CA LEU A 374 6.84 -28.80 -10.81
C LEU A 374 7.15 -29.75 -9.64
N GLU A 375 8.15 -29.44 -8.81
CA GLU A 375 8.52 -30.20 -7.60
C GLU A 375 7.32 -30.34 -6.64
N ILE A 376 6.65 -29.22 -6.30
CA ILE A 376 5.51 -29.24 -5.38
C ILE A 376 4.24 -29.85 -5.98
N THR A 377 4.17 -30.00 -7.31
CA THR A 377 3.07 -30.65 -8.00
C THR A 377 3.27 -32.17 -8.02
N LYS A 378 4.52 -32.64 -8.20
CA LYS A 378 4.87 -34.06 -8.09
C LYS A 378 4.68 -34.60 -6.67
N ALA A 379 5.06 -33.81 -5.65
CA ALA A 379 4.90 -34.21 -4.26
C ALA A 379 3.44 -34.48 -3.85
N LEU A 380 2.45 -33.88 -4.51
CA LEU A 380 1.03 -34.20 -4.26
C LEU A 380 0.63 -35.59 -4.78
N SER A 381 1.15 -36.00 -5.94
CA SER A 381 0.84 -37.30 -6.55
C SER A 381 1.37 -38.51 -5.76
N SER A 382 2.33 -38.31 -4.86
CA SER A 382 2.83 -39.36 -3.96
C SER A 382 1.95 -39.59 -2.72
N PHE A 383 0.93 -38.75 -2.49
CA PHE A 383 -0.01 -38.87 -1.36
C PHE A 383 -1.46 -39.18 -1.78
N SER A 384 -1.72 -39.27 -3.09
CA SER A 384 -2.98 -39.68 -3.71
C SER A 384 -2.80 -41.05 -4.37
#